data_AF-A0A3C1W574-F1
#
_entry.id   AF-A0A3C1W574-F1
#
_cell.length_a   1.000
_cell.length_b   1.000
_cell.length_c   1.000
_cell.angle_alpha   90.00
_cell.angle_beta   90.00
_cell.angle_gamma   90.00
#
_symmetry.space_group_name_H-M   'P 1'
#
loop_
_entity.id
_entity.type
_entity.pdbx_description
1 polymer ?
#
loop_
_entity_poly.entity_id
_entity_poly.type
_entity_poly.pdbx_seq_one_letter_code
_entity_poly.pdbx_strand_id
1 'polypeptide(L)'
;RQKGAKGIIFVAGPNTEVKDELVGLRYDASMADSGIAAFSLRKEIGEKLVAATGENLGEIQTALDKGEMMMGIKVPKATVKATIDIVQQKRVGRNVVGRLVARDAEARRRPALILGAHVDHLGSYGSGSRATG
;
A
#
# COMPACT_ATOMS: atom_id res chain seq x y z
N ARG A 1 -1.99 -14.40 2.70
CA ARG A 1 -2.49 -15.51 1.85
C ARG A 1 -1.64 -16.78 1.95
N GLN A 2 -0.34 -16.74 1.65
CA GLN A 2 0.52 -17.94 1.57
C GLN A 2 0.56 -18.78 2.86
N LYS A 3 0.29 -18.17 4.02
CA LYS A 3 0.14 -18.83 5.33
C LYS A 3 -1.31 -19.16 5.72
N GLY A 4 -2.25 -19.20 4.77
CA GLY A 4 -3.67 -19.56 5.01
C GLY A 4 -4.57 -18.46 5.58
N ALA A 5 -4.06 -17.24 5.79
CA ALA A 5 -4.87 -16.12 6.29
C ALA A 5 -5.97 -15.70 5.30
N LYS A 6 -7.20 -15.51 5.81
CA LYS A 6 -8.37 -15.04 5.05
C LYS A 6 -8.43 -13.52 4.87
N GLY A 7 -7.72 -12.77 5.71
CA GLY A 7 -7.66 -11.31 5.69
C GLY A 7 -6.48 -10.79 6.50
N ILE A 8 -6.22 -9.49 6.39
CA ILE A 8 -5.17 -8.77 7.13
C ILE A 8 -5.78 -7.50 7.71
N ILE A 9 -5.41 -7.18 8.94
CA ILE A 9 -5.76 -5.94 9.61
C ILE A 9 -4.47 -5.15 9.86
N PHE A 10 -4.43 -3.90 9.43
CA PHE A 10 -3.33 -2.99 9.70
C PHE A 10 -3.70 -2.02 10.83
N VAL A 11 -2.77 -1.78 11.74
CA VAL A 11 -2.93 -0.80 12.83
C VAL A 11 -1.67 0.05 12.87
N ALA A 12 -1.83 1.36 12.99
CA ALA A 12 -0.70 2.26 13.22
C ALA A 12 -0.08 1.97 14.59
N GLY A 13 1.25 1.86 14.63
CA GLY A 13 1.96 1.58 15.85
C GLY A 13 1.92 2.77 16.82
N PRO A 14 1.90 2.54 18.14
CA PRO A 14 1.93 3.61 19.14
C PRO A 14 3.09 4.59 19.04
N ASN A 15 4.25 4.16 18.53
CA ASN A 15 5.45 4.99 18.36
C ASN A 15 5.50 5.71 17.01
N THR A 16 4.49 5.54 16.15
CA THR A 16 4.43 6.23 14.86
C THR A 16 4.03 7.70 15.04
N GLU A 17 4.65 8.61 14.28
CA GLU A 17 4.33 10.05 14.29
C GLU A 17 2.90 10.34 13.82
N VAL A 18 2.34 9.45 12.98
CA VAL A 18 0.95 9.47 12.51
C VAL A 18 0.05 8.77 13.53
N LYS A 19 -0.52 9.54 14.47
CA LYS A 19 -1.20 9.01 15.66
C LYS A 19 -2.68 8.66 15.44
N ASP A 20 -3.37 9.38 14.57
CA ASP A 20 -4.84 9.32 14.44
C ASP A 20 -5.34 8.81 13.08
N GLU A 21 -4.43 8.52 12.14
CA GLU A 21 -4.83 8.17 10.79
C GLU A 21 -4.91 6.65 10.61
N LEU A 22 -6.04 6.22 10.03
CA LEU A 22 -6.11 4.93 9.36
C LEU A 22 -4.95 4.84 8.38
N VAL A 23 -4.23 3.71 8.38
CA VAL A 23 -3.15 3.49 7.40
C VAL A 23 -3.71 3.73 6.01
N GLY A 24 -3.22 4.79 5.36
CA GLY A 24 -3.72 5.22 4.07
C GLY A 24 -3.56 4.13 3.03
N LEU A 25 -4.63 3.85 2.29
CA LEU A 25 -4.58 2.94 1.16
C LEU A 25 -3.70 3.56 0.07
N ARG A 26 -2.47 3.07 -0.06
CA ARG A 26 -1.61 3.41 -1.20
C ARG A 26 -2.03 2.54 -2.38
N TYR A 27 -2.69 3.14 -3.35
CA TYR A 27 -3.00 2.49 -4.62
C TYR A 27 -1.73 2.50 -5.49
N ASP A 28 -1.14 1.32 -5.67
CA ASP A 28 -0.29 1.05 -6.83
C ASP A 28 -1.17 0.30 -7.84
N ALA A 29 -1.33 0.85 -9.04
CA ALA A 29 -2.15 0.25 -10.08
C ALA A 29 -1.68 -1.17 -10.46
N SER A 30 -0.41 -1.51 -10.19
CA SER A 30 0.15 -2.85 -10.38
C SER A 30 -0.28 -3.86 -9.31
N MET A 31 -0.79 -3.40 -8.16
CA MET A 31 -1.11 -4.21 -6.97
C MET A 31 -2.59 -4.56 -6.82
N ALA A 32 -3.40 -4.30 -7.86
CA ALA A 32 -4.87 -4.45 -7.82
C ALA A 32 -5.38 -5.88 -7.55
N ASP A 33 -4.51 -6.91 -7.60
CA ASP A 33 -4.89 -8.32 -7.45
C ASP A 33 -4.30 -9.01 -6.20
N SER A 34 -4.15 -8.29 -5.09
CA SER A 34 -3.64 -8.83 -3.81
C SER A 34 -4.42 -10.08 -3.31
N GLY A 35 -5.68 -10.25 -3.72
CA GLY A 35 -6.49 -11.46 -3.48
C GLY A 35 -6.74 -11.79 -2.00
N ILE A 36 -6.42 -10.88 -1.08
CA ILE A 36 -6.70 -10.98 0.35
C ILE A 36 -7.36 -9.68 0.83
N ALA A 37 -8.41 -9.82 1.62
CA ALA A 37 -9.08 -8.69 2.24
C ALA A 37 -8.13 -7.98 3.21
N ALA A 38 -7.96 -6.67 3.04
CA ALA A 38 -7.13 -5.84 3.92
C ALA A 38 -7.89 -4.58 4.33
N PHE A 39 -7.83 -4.23 5.61
CA PHE A 39 -8.35 -2.96 6.11
C PHE A 39 -7.52 -2.47 7.28
N SER A 40 -7.55 -1.16 7.54
CA SER A 40 -6.90 -0.56 8.69
C SER A 40 -7.91 -0.30 9.81
N LEU A 41 -7.44 -0.39 11.06
CA LEU A 41 -8.19 -0.02 12.25
C LEU A 41 -7.49 1.11 12.99
N ARG A 42 -8.26 1.81 13.81
CA ARG A 42 -7.71 2.79 14.76
C ARG A 42 -6.82 2.10 15.78
N LYS A 43 -5.80 2.82 16.24
CA LYS A 43 -4.79 2.36 17.18
C LYS A 43 -5.41 1.80 18.47
N GLU A 44 -6.39 2.51 19.04
CA GLU A 44 -7.04 2.09 20.30
C GLU A 44 -7.70 0.71 20.21
N ILE A 45 -8.17 0.32 19.01
CA ILE A 45 -8.76 -1.00 18.79
C ILE A 45 -7.65 -2.07 18.75
N GLY A 46 -6.53 -1.79 18.06
CA GLY A 46 -5.39 -2.69 18.03
C GLY A 46 -4.75 -2.88 19.41
N GLU A 47 -4.62 -1.81 20.19
CA GLU A 47 -4.14 -1.88 21.58
C GLU A 47 -5.03 -2.79 22.43
N LYS A 48 -6.36 -2.67 22.30
CA LYS A 48 -7.31 -3.56 23.00
C LYS A 48 -7.16 -5.03 22.60
N LEU A 49 -6.91 -5.31 21.32
CA LEU A 49 -6.71 -6.68 20.84
C LEU A 49 -5.43 -7.30 21.41
N VAL A 50 -4.35 -6.54 21.49
CA VAL A 50 -3.07 -7.00 22.04
C VAL A 50 -3.12 -7.08 23.56
N ALA A 51 -3.74 -6.11 24.24
CA ALA A 51 -3.91 -6.16 25.69
C ALA A 51 -4.71 -7.40 26.15
N ALA A 52 -5.62 -7.91 25.31
CA ALA A 52 -6.35 -9.16 25.59
C ALA A 52 -5.45 -10.41 25.62
N THR A 53 -4.20 -10.33 25.13
CA THR A 53 -3.21 -11.40 25.21
C THR A 53 -2.28 -11.25 26.42
N GLY A 54 -2.42 -10.16 27.19
CA GLY A 54 -1.50 -9.80 28.27
C GLY A 54 -0.24 -9.09 27.78
N GLU A 55 -0.15 -8.76 26.50
CA GLU A 55 1.01 -8.07 25.93
C GLU A 55 0.73 -6.58 25.70
N ASN A 56 1.78 -5.80 25.51
CA ASN A 56 1.71 -4.37 25.27
C ASN A 56 2.15 -4.05 23.83
N LEU A 57 1.25 -3.45 23.04
CA LEU A 57 1.53 -3.12 21.63
C LEU A 57 2.73 -2.17 21.46
N GLY A 58 2.96 -1.27 22.42
CA GLY A 58 4.09 -0.34 22.40
C GLY A 58 5.42 -0.99 22.71
N GLU A 59 5.46 -1.92 23.66
CA GLU A 59 6.65 -2.72 23.94
C GLU A 59 6.99 -3.60 22.73
N ILE A 60 5.98 -4.24 22.14
CA ILE A 60 6.14 -5.04 20.93
C ILE A 60 6.72 -4.19 19.80
N GLN A 61 6.15 -3.02 19.54
CA GLN A 61 6.67 -2.14 18.49
C GLN A 61 8.11 -1.71 18.79
N THR A 62 8.40 -1.33 20.03
CA THR A 62 9.74 -0.88 20.44
C THR A 62 10.81 -1.96 20.22
N ALA A 63 10.49 -3.24 20.45
CA ALA A 63 11.39 -4.35 20.16
C ALA A 63 11.59 -4.53 18.65
N LEU A 64 10.50 -4.50 17.86
CA LEU A 64 10.57 -4.61 16.39
C LEU A 64 11.33 -3.43 15.76
N ASP A 65 11.17 -2.23 16.28
CA ASP A 65 11.86 -1.01 15.79
C ASP A 65 13.39 -1.11 15.97
N LYS A 66 13.86 -1.92 16.93
CA LYS A 66 15.29 -2.22 17.12
C LYS A 66 15.81 -3.34 16.20
N GLY A 67 14.93 -3.97 15.41
CA GLY A 67 15.25 -5.11 14.56
C GLY A 67 15.22 -6.47 15.27
N GLU A 68 14.65 -6.54 16.47
CA GLU A 68 14.50 -7.81 17.18
C GLU A 68 13.44 -8.68 16.48
N MET A 69 13.72 -9.96 16.31
CA MET A 69 12.74 -10.89 15.75
C MET A 69 11.78 -11.35 16.84
N MET A 70 10.48 -11.22 16.57
CA MET A 70 9.43 -11.74 17.43
C MET A 70 8.48 -12.66 16.67
N MET A 71 7.97 -13.65 17.39
CA MET A 71 6.95 -14.55 16.89
C MET A 71 5.58 -13.89 16.92
N GLY A 72 4.68 -14.33 16.05
CA GLY A 72 3.30 -13.85 16.04
C GLY A 72 2.55 -14.25 17.30
N ILE A 73 1.70 -13.33 17.79
CA ILE A 73 0.92 -13.50 19.01
C ILE A 73 -0.47 -14.03 18.65
N LYS A 74 -0.95 -15.03 19.40
CA LYS A 74 -2.32 -15.55 19.24
C LYS A 74 -3.26 -14.77 20.14
N VAL A 75 -4.20 -14.02 19.55
CA VAL A 75 -5.26 -13.34 20.31
C VAL A 75 -6.38 -14.34 20.65
N PRO A 76 -6.55 -14.74 21.93
CA PRO A 76 -7.56 -15.72 22.30
C PRO A 76 -8.96 -15.11 22.19
N LYS A 77 -9.94 -15.91 21.74
CA LYS A 77 -11.38 -15.55 21.70
C LYS A 77 -11.72 -14.31 20.84
N ALA A 78 -10.80 -13.80 20.02
CA ALA A 78 -11.09 -12.72 19.08
C ALA A 78 -11.84 -13.28 17.86
N THR A 79 -13.04 -12.76 17.62
CA THR A 79 -13.80 -13.01 16.38
C THR A 79 -14.00 -11.69 15.66
N VAL A 80 -13.65 -11.66 14.38
CA VAL A 80 -13.82 -10.47 13.54
C VAL A 80 -14.77 -10.82 12.40
N LYS A 81 -15.84 -10.02 12.27
CA LYS A 81 -16.74 -10.03 11.11
C LYS A 81 -16.65 -8.65 10.46
N ALA A 82 -16.33 -8.62 9.18
CA ALA A 82 -16.24 -7.40 8.39
C ALA A 82 -16.94 -7.61 7.04
N THR A 83 -17.64 -6.58 6.58
CA THR A 83 -18.15 -6.49 5.22
C THR A 83 -17.33 -5.41 4.53
N ILE A 84 -16.66 -5.76 3.43
CA ILE A 84 -15.78 -4.86 2.70
C ILE A 84 -16.39 -4.68 1.31
N ASP A 85 -16.64 -3.44 0.94
CA ASP A 85 -17.08 -3.08 -0.40
C ASP A 85 -15.92 -2.36 -1.13
N ILE A 86 -15.61 -2.81 -2.34
CA ILE A 86 -14.49 -2.29 -3.14
C ILE A 86 -15.07 -1.53 -4.33
N VAL A 87 -15.05 -0.20 -4.23
CA VAL A 87 -15.49 0.69 -5.31
C VAL A 87 -14.29 1.02 -6.21
N GLN A 88 -14.19 0.33 -7.35
CA GLN A 88 -13.14 0.60 -8.32
C GLN A 88 -13.42 1.93 -9.06
N GLN A 89 -12.51 2.89 -8.92
CA GLN A 89 -12.58 4.15 -9.66
C GLN A 89 -11.65 4.12 -10.87
N LYS A 90 -12.22 3.94 -12.06
CA LYS A 90 -11.46 4.04 -13.31
C LYS A 90 -11.29 5.51 -13.71
N ARG A 91 -10.10 5.84 -14.22
CA ARG A 91 -9.74 7.15 -14.77
C ARG A 91 -8.94 6.94 -16.06
N VAL A 92 -8.98 7.93 -16.95
CA VAL A 92 -8.23 7.90 -18.20
C VAL A 92 -6.83 8.45 -17.92
N GLY A 93 -5.80 7.61 -18.06
CA GLY A 93 -4.40 8.06 -18.09
C GLY A 93 -3.99 8.49 -19.49
N ARG A 94 -2.94 9.30 -19.61
CA ARG A 94 -2.37 9.72 -20.89
C ARG A 94 -0.88 9.41 -20.93
N ASN A 95 -0.48 8.68 -21.98
CA ASN A 95 0.92 8.52 -22.33
C ASN A 95 1.27 9.56 -23.41
N VAL A 96 2.35 10.30 -23.20
CA VAL A 96 2.85 11.27 -24.19
C VAL A 96 4.07 10.66 -24.85
N VAL A 97 4.06 10.59 -26.18
CA VAL A 97 5.14 9.99 -26.96
C VAL A 97 5.66 11.01 -27.97
N GLY A 98 6.95 11.32 -27.88
CA GLY A 98 7.69 12.06 -28.90
C GLY A 98 8.56 11.11 -29.71
N ARG A 99 8.67 11.34 -31.03
CA ARG A 99 9.55 10.56 -31.90
C ARG A 99 10.50 11.48 -32.65
N LEU A 100 11.81 11.33 -32.38
CA LEU A 100 12.85 11.95 -33.18
C LEU A 100 13.29 10.96 -34.28
N VAL A 101 13.11 11.33 -35.54
CA VAL A 101 13.47 10.48 -36.69
C VAL A 101 14.85 10.89 -37.21
N ALA A 102 15.74 9.92 -37.41
CA ALA A 102 17.05 10.17 -38.00
C ALA A 102 16.92 10.75 -39.41
N ARG A 103 17.76 11.75 -39.74
CA ARG A 103 17.76 12.37 -41.08
C ARG A 103 18.25 11.40 -42.15
N ASP A 104 19.29 10.62 -41.83
CA ASP A 104 19.82 9.57 -42.69
C ASP A 104 18.85 8.40 -42.86
N ALA A 105 18.67 7.94 -44.09
CA ALA A 105 17.73 6.88 -44.46
C ALA A 105 18.17 5.49 -43.97
N GLU A 106 19.47 5.24 -43.83
CA GLU A 106 19.99 3.96 -43.36
C GLU A 106 19.86 3.84 -41.84
N ALA A 107 20.09 4.93 -41.11
CA ALA A 107 19.81 5.02 -39.68
C ALA A 107 18.32 4.79 -39.33
N ARG A 108 17.37 5.15 -40.21
CA ARG A 108 15.92 4.88 -40.01
C ARG A 108 15.56 3.39 -40.02
N ARG A 109 16.43 2.53 -40.55
CA ARG A 109 16.21 1.06 -40.60
C ARG A 109 16.64 0.36 -39.30
N ARG A 110 17.30 1.07 -38.38
CA ARG A 110 17.72 0.53 -37.10
C ARG A 110 16.54 0.52 -36.10
N PRO A 111 16.53 -0.40 -35.11
CA PRO A 111 15.53 -0.38 -34.05
C PRO A 111 15.49 0.94 -33.29
N ALA A 112 14.30 1.35 -32.86
CA ALA A 112 14.13 2.57 -32.07
C ALA A 112 14.66 2.38 -30.64
N LEU A 113 15.40 3.38 -30.13
CA LEU A 113 15.72 3.49 -28.71
C LEU A 113 14.54 4.17 -28.01
N ILE A 114 14.01 3.53 -26.97
CA ILE A 114 12.92 4.07 -26.15
C ILE A 114 13.53 4.58 -24.85
N LEU A 115 13.30 5.86 -24.56
CA LEU A 115 13.61 6.50 -23.29
C LEU A 115 12.29 6.89 -22.65
N GLY A 116 12.06 6.44 -21.42
CA GLY A 116 10.81 6.65 -20.70
C GLY A 116 11.03 7.27 -19.33
N ALA A 117 10.04 8.03 -18.89
CA ALA A 117 9.88 8.50 -17.51
C ALA A 117 8.40 8.41 -17.15
N HIS A 118 8.10 8.25 -15.86
CA HIS A 118 6.73 8.32 -15.36
C HIS A 118 6.37 9.80 -15.11
N VAL A 119 5.21 10.23 -15.61
CA VAL A 119 4.73 11.62 -15.46
C VAL A 119 3.81 11.76 -14.24
N ASP A 120 3.29 10.65 -13.75
CA ASP A 120 2.59 10.61 -12.48
C ASP A 120 3.61 10.76 -11.34
N HIS A 121 3.58 11.91 -10.67
CA HIS A 121 4.24 12.11 -9.40
C HIS A 121 3.17 12.45 -8.35
N LEU A 122 3.29 11.83 -7.18
CA LEU A 122 2.45 12.12 -6.01
C LEU A 122 2.58 13.62 -5.70
N GLY A 123 1.49 14.36 -5.84
CA GLY A 123 1.44 15.78 -5.50
C GLY A 123 1.41 15.98 -3.99
N SER A 124 1.85 17.16 -3.54
CA SER A 124 1.92 17.57 -2.13
C SER A 124 0.56 17.61 -1.40
N TYR A 125 -0.55 17.35 -2.11
CA TYR A 125 -1.91 17.31 -1.56
C TYR A 125 -2.75 16.28 -2.34
N GLY A 126 -2.85 15.05 -1.82
CA GLY A 126 -3.75 14.02 -2.33
C GLY A 126 -3.06 12.86 -3.06
N SER A 127 -3.45 11.64 -2.68
CA SER A 127 -3.01 10.40 -3.32
C SER A 127 -3.71 10.22 -4.67
N GLY A 128 -2.96 10.12 -5.77
CA GLY A 128 -3.47 9.70 -7.09
C GLY A 128 -3.11 10.60 -8.28
N SER A 129 -3.05 9.98 -9.46
CA SER A 129 -2.70 10.60 -10.75
C SER A 129 -3.72 11.68 -11.17
N ARG A 130 -3.25 12.91 -11.44
CA ARG A 130 -4.07 14.10 -11.77
C ARG A 130 -4.44 14.18 -13.25
N ALA A 131 -4.97 13.12 -13.83
CA ALA A 131 -5.56 13.22 -15.17
C ALA A 131 -6.85 14.06 -15.10
N THR A 132 -6.74 15.38 -15.26
CA THR A 132 -7.86 16.22 -15.65
C THR A 132 -8.02 16.09 -17.17
N GLY A 133 -9.27 16.05 -17.62
CA GLY A 133 -9.69 15.77 -19.00
C GLY A 133 -9.04 16.64 -20.07
#